data_AF-A0AAD8A2D0-F1
#
_entry.id   AF-A0AAD8A2D0-F1
#
_cell.length_a   1.000
_cell.length_b   1.000
_cell.length_c   1.000
_cell.angle_alpha   90.00
_cell.angle_beta   90.00
_cell.angle_gamma   90.00
#
_symmetry.space_group_name_H-M   'P 1'
#
loop_
_entity.id
_entity.type
_entity.pdbx_description
1 polymer ?
#
loop_
_entity_poly.entity_id
_entity_poly.type
_entity_poly.pdbx_seq_one_letter_code
_entity_poly.pdbx_strand_id
1 'polypeptide(L)'
;MEFRFVFMAFLPVMVTAFPDGAPVDACVKPRPNQPYHGQARSQPIETLPYTVSATSNEYEPGKKIAVIIKGDTFRGFFLQARDVAKDHWIGTWDEAPNTKGLPECSAITHADNRDKLQATVVWTAPQGSPGGQVIFTCTNEGGC
;
A
#
# COMPACT_ATOMS: atom_id res chain seq x y z
N MET A 1 -40.41 6.16 40.68
CA MET A 1 -38.98 6.08 40.32
C MET A 1 -38.92 6.28 38.83
N GLU A 2 -38.55 7.48 38.38
CA GLU A 2 -38.60 7.90 36.97
C GLU A 2 -37.36 7.38 36.24
N PHE A 3 -37.53 6.45 35.29
CA PHE A 3 -36.44 5.99 34.42
C PHE A 3 -36.26 6.98 33.26
N ARG A 4 -35.22 7.80 33.34
CA ARG A 4 -34.78 8.64 32.20
C ARG A 4 -33.94 7.80 31.24
N PHE A 5 -34.50 7.45 30.08
CA PHE A 5 -33.74 6.89 28.96
C PHE A 5 -32.96 8.00 28.27
N VAL A 6 -31.63 7.96 28.36
CA VAL A 6 -30.74 8.82 27.56
C VAL A 6 -30.42 8.08 26.27
N PHE A 7 -30.99 8.53 25.15
CA PHE A 7 -30.62 8.06 23.82
C PHE A 7 -29.32 8.75 23.39
N MET A 8 -28.22 7.99 23.40
CA MET A 8 -26.94 8.46 22.85
C MET A 8 -26.98 8.28 21.33
N ALA A 9 -27.20 9.37 20.59
CA ALA A 9 -27.20 9.36 19.13
C ALA A 9 -25.77 9.10 18.62
N PHE A 10 -25.55 7.94 18.00
CA PHE A 10 -24.32 7.64 17.27
C PHE A 10 -24.36 8.35 15.91
N LEU A 11 -23.63 9.45 15.77
CA LEU A 11 -23.39 10.10 14.48
C LEU A 11 -22.24 9.36 13.76
N PRO A 12 -22.47 8.75 12.59
CA PRO A 12 -21.38 8.16 11.82
C PRO A 12 -20.46 9.28 11.31
N VAL A 13 -19.20 9.23 11.72
CA VAL A 13 -18.17 10.13 11.20
C VAL A 13 -17.88 9.72 9.76
N MET A 14 -18.28 10.54 8.78
CA MET A 14 -17.86 10.37 7.39
C MET A 14 -16.40 10.84 7.27
N VAL A 15 -15.50 9.91 6.98
CA VAL A 15 -14.10 10.20 6.66
C VAL A 15 -13.92 10.17 5.14
N THR A 16 -13.40 11.26 4.58
CA THR A 16 -13.10 11.38 3.14
C THR A 16 -11.66 10.93 2.85
N ALA A 17 -11.48 10.08 1.85
CA ALA A 17 -10.15 9.65 1.39
C ALA A 17 -9.50 10.72 0.50
N PHE A 18 -8.21 10.97 0.74
CA PHE A 18 -7.40 11.89 -0.07
C PHE A 18 -7.09 11.29 -1.45
N PRO A 19 -7.28 12.06 -2.54
CA PRO A 19 -7.13 11.54 -3.90
C PRO A 19 -5.68 11.49 -4.39
N ASP A 20 -4.75 12.15 -3.72
CA ASP A 20 -3.39 12.43 -4.19
C ASP A 20 -2.34 11.37 -3.82
N GLY A 21 -2.73 10.32 -3.10
CA GLY A 21 -1.81 9.26 -2.68
C GLY A 21 -0.94 9.63 -1.48
N ALA A 22 -0.07 8.70 -1.08
CA ALA A 22 0.91 8.98 -0.03
C ALA A 22 1.98 10.01 -0.48
N PRO A 23 2.51 10.83 0.45
CA PRO A 23 3.70 11.63 0.20
C PRO A 23 4.97 10.77 0.30
N VAL A 24 6.08 11.24 -0.30
CA VAL A 24 7.39 10.56 -0.26
C VAL A 24 7.88 10.28 1.16
N ASP A 25 7.55 11.14 2.13
CA ASP A 25 7.92 10.95 3.53
C ASP A 25 7.39 9.64 4.14
N ALA A 26 6.34 9.04 3.57
CA ALA A 26 5.83 7.73 3.99
C ALA A 26 6.93 6.64 3.97
N CYS A 27 7.97 6.82 3.16
CA CYS A 27 9.10 5.90 3.03
C CYS A 27 10.06 5.92 4.23
N VAL A 28 10.21 7.04 4.92
CA VAL A 28 11.28 7.28 5.92
C VAL A 28 10.77 7.64 7.31
N LYS A 29 9.46 7.80 7.49
CA LYS A 29 8.90 8.13 8.80
C LYS A 29 9.19 7.04 9.85
N PRO A 30 9.11 7.38 11.16
CA PRO A 30 9.40 6.44 12.25
C PRO A 30 8.62 5.12 12.18
N ARG A 31 7.45 5.14 11.52
CA ARG A 31 6.72 3.95 11.10
C ARG A 31 6.74 3.90 9.57
N PRO A 32 7.79 3.30 8.98
CA PRO A 32 7.93 3.28 7.53
C PRO A 32 6.78 2.50 6.92
N ASN A 33 6.33 2.97 5.74
CA ASN A 33 5.27 2.36 4.95
C ASN A 33 3.90 2.34 5.66
N GLN A 34 3.67 3.12 6.72
CA GLN A 34 2.35 3.19 7.39
C GLN A 34 1.59 4.49 7.09
N PRO A 35 0.24 4.46 7.04
CA PRO A 35 -0.56 5.64 6.84
C PRO A 35 -0.54 6.48 8.12
N TYR A 36 -0.40 7.79 7.96
CA TYR A 36 -0.55 8.75 9.07
C TYR A 36 -1.99 9.26 9.20
N HIS A 37 -2.98 8.36 9.05
CA HIS A 37 -4.39 8.64 9.32
C HIS A 37 -4.71 8.53 10.82
N GLY A 38 -3.99 9.31 11.64
CA GLY A 38 -4.16 9.34 13.10
C GLY A 38 -3.78 8.02 13.79
N GLN A 39 -4.75 7.39 14.45
CA GLN A 39 -4.55 6.16 15.22
C GLN A 39 -4.79 4.87 14.41
N ALA A 40 -5.08 4.98 13.10
CA ALA A 40 -5.22 3.81 12.24
C ALA A 40 -3.98 2.90 12.30
N ARG A 41 -4.20 1.59 12.35
CA ARG A 41 -3.16 0.55 12.34
C ARG A 41 -3.56 -0.52 11.34
N SER A 42 -2.57 -1.19 10.75
CA SER A 42 -2.80 -2.39 9.96
C SER A 42 -3.49 -3.44 10.84
N GLN A 43 -4.49 -4.12 10.28
CA GLN A 43 -5.09 -5.28 10.91
C GLN A 43 -4.08 -6.44 10.96
N PRO A 44 -4.19 -7.36 11.94
CA PRO A 44 -3.46 -8.62 11.93
C PRO A 44 -3.71 -9.41 10.63
N ILE A 45 -2.71 -10.16 10.17
CA ILE A 45 -2.76 -10.92 8.91
C ILE A 45 -3.92 -11.92 8.88
N GLU A 46 -4.33 -12.43 10.05
CA GLU A 46 -5.43 -13.38 10.23
C GLU A 46 -6.80 -12.77 9.97
N THR A 47 -6.91 -11.43 10.06
CA THR A 47 -8.16 -10.67 9.91
C THR A 47 -8.11 -9.68 8.76
N LEU A 48 -7.04 -9.71 7.98
CA LEU A 48 -6.81 -8.79 6.89
C LEU A 48 -7.80 -9.07 5.75
N PRO A 49 -8.64 -8.10 5.35
CA PRO A 49 -9.62 -8.32 4.29
C PRO A 49 -8.99 -8.19 2.88
N TYR A 50 -7.66 -8.07 2.81
CA TYR A 50 -6.92 -7.85 1.58
C TYR A 50 -5.78 -8.85 1.44
N THR A 51 -5.39 -9.09 0.20
CA THR A 51 -4.26 -9.95 -0.17
C THR A 51 -3.35 -9.22 -1.13
N VAL A 52 -2.05 -9.47 -0.98
CA VAL A 52 -1.01 -8.97 -1.89
C VAL A 52 -0.29 -10.18 -2.45
N SER A 53 -0.24 -10.28 -3.77
CA SER A 53 0.44 -11.36 -4.47
C SER A 53 1.33 -10.78 -5.56
N ALA A 54 2.48 -11.42 -5.78
CA ALA A 54 3.39 -11.08 -6.85
C ALA A 54 3.54 -12.29 -7.79
N THR A 55 3.70 -12.04 -9.09
CA THR A 55 3.93 -13.12 -10.06
C THR A 55 5.28 -13.82 -9.85
N SER A 56 6.20 -13.20 -9.11
CA SER A 56 7.46 -13.78 -8.67
C SER A 56 8.01 -12.99 -7.48
N ASN A 57 8.80 -13.64 -6.64
CA ASN A 57 9.61 -13.02 -5.60
C ASN A 57 11.11 -12.99 -5.97
N GLU A 58 11.46 -13.50 -7.15
CA GLU A 58 12.83 -13.51 -7.67
C GLU A 58 12.94 -12.59 -8.86
N TYR A 59 14.06 -11.89 -8.97
CA TYR A 59 14.32 -10.96 -10.05
C TYR A 59 15.70 -11.17 -10.68
N GLU A 60 15.78 -10.83 -11.96
CA GLU A 60 16.99 -10.71 -12.77
C GLU A 60 16.98 -9.32 -13.43
N PRO A 61 18.10 -8.83 -14.02
CA PRO A 61 18.14 -7.52 -14.66
C PRO A 61 16.95 -7.24 -15.58
N GLY A 62 16.21 -6.15 -15.32
CA GLY A 62 15.09 -5.72 -16.16
C GLY A 62 13.82 -6.57 -16.07
N LYS A 63 13.78 -7.61 -15.22
CA LYS A 63 12.58 -8.44 -15.03
C LYS A 63 11.40 -7.58 -14.59
N LYS A 64 10.24 -7.83 -15.20
CA LYS A 64 8.96 -7.25 -14.79
C LYS A 64 8.18 -8.23 -13.92
N ILE A 65 7.68 -7.74 -12.79
CA ILE A 65 6.88 -8.49 -11.82
C ILE A 65 5.57 -7.74 -11.61
N ALA A 66 4.44 -8.41 -11.83
CA ALA A 66 3.13 -7.84 -11.52
C ALA A 66 2.81 -8.09 -10.05
N VAL A 67 2.43 -7.03 -9.34
CA VAL A 67 1.97 -7.07 -7.96
C VAL A 67 0.49 -6.72 -7.94
N ILE A 68 -0.30 -7.57 -7.30
CA ILE A 68 -1.76 -7.55 -7.33
C ILE A 68 -2.27 -7.44 -5.90
N ILE A 69 -3.05 -6.38 -5.65
CA ILE A 69 -3.79 -6.16 -4.41
C ILE A 69 -5.26 -6.49 -4.69
N LYS A 70 -5.89 -7.37 -3.90
CA LYS A 70 -7.33 -7.69 -3.99
C LYS A 70 -7.95 -7.88 -2.62
N GLY A 71 -9.26 -7.72 -2.51
CA GLY A 71 -10.00 -7.99 -1.28
C GLY A 71 -11.32 -7.23 -1.26
N ASP A 72 -11.66 -6.71 -0.08
CA ASP A 72 -12.74 -5.74 0.09
C ASP A 72 -12.50 -4.46 -0.73
N THR A 73 -13.50 -3.58 -0.79
CA THR A 73 -13.36 -2.29 -1.44
C THR A 73 -12.33 -1.42 -0.72
N PHE A 74 -11.31 -0.97 -1.45
CA PHE A 74 -10.31 -0.02 -0.96
C PHE A 74 -10.19 1.19 -1.89
N ARG A 75 -9.77 2.33 -1.35
CA ARG A 75 -9.55 3.57 -2.13
C ARG A 75 -8.09 3.93 -2.30
N GLY A 76 -7.24 3.54 -1.35
CA GLY A 76 -5.82 3.84 -1.37
C GLY A 76 -4.94 2.64 -1.11
N PHE A 77 -3.69 2.75 -1.53
CA PHE A 77 -2.63 1.77 -1.24
C PHE A 77 -1.27 2.45 -1.30
N PHE A 78 -0.29 1.81 -0.67
CA PHE A 78 1.11 2.15 -0.74
C PHE A 78 1.91 0.85 -0.85
N LEU A 79 2.71 0.69 -1.89
CA LEU A 79 3.58 -0.46 -2.13
C LEU A 79 5.03 0.00 -2.19
N GLN A 80 5.94 -0.72 -1.53
CA GLN A 80 7.39 -0.49 -1.60
C GLN A 80 8.11 -1.80 -1.91
N ALA A 81 9.10 -1.74 -2.80
CA ALA A 81 9.95 -2.87 -3.17
C ALA A 81 11.31 -2.79 -2.46
N ARG A 82 11.74 -3.91 -1.88
CA ARG A 82 13.05 -4.05 -1.22
C ARG A 82 13.77 -5.33 -1.64
N ASP A 83 15.08 -5.24 -1.77
CA ASP A 83 15.93 -6.43 -1.91
C ASP A 83 16.01 -7.15 -0.57
N VAL A 84 15.79 -8.47 -0.55
CA VAL A 84 15.78 -9.24 0.69
C VAL A 84 17.16 -9.34 1.33
N ALA A 85 18.24 -9.41 0.54
CA ALA A 85 19.59 -9.60 1.05
C ALA A 85 20.20 -8.30 1.58
N LYS A 86 19.89 -7.17 0.94
CA LYS A 86 20.47 -5.85 1.25
C LYS A 86 19.55 -4.94 2.05
N ASP A 87 18.26 -5.28 2.15
CA ASP A 87 17.21 -4.45 2.75
C ASP A 87 17.18 -3.00 2.21
N HIS A 88 17.57 -2.81 0.95
CA HIS A 88 17.52 -1.50 0.29
C HIS A 88 16.34 -1.40 -0.67
N TRP A 89 15.87 -0.18 -0.89
CA TRP A 89 14.88 0.10 -1.92
C TRP A 89 15.46 -0.20 -3.30
N ILE A 90 14.67 -0.87 -4.13
CA ILE A 90 15.16 -1.37 -5.40
C ILE A 90 14.10 -1.34 -6.50
N GLY A 91 14.56 -1.03 -7.71
CA GLY A 91 13.74 -1.05 -8.92
C GLY A 91 12.79 0.14 -9.02
N THR A 92 11.96 0.08 -10.05
CA THR A 92 11.06 1.16 -10.46
C THR A 92 9.67 0.59 -10.72
N TRP A 93 8.66 1.44 -10.63
CA TRP A 93 7.28 1.05 -10.91
C TRP A 93 6.84 1.64 -12.25
N ASP A 94 6.16 0.84 -13.05
CA ASP A 94 5.49 1.31 -14.25
C ASP A 94 4.22 2.05 -13.81
N GLU A 95 4.19 3.37 -13.98
CA GLU A 95 3.00 4.16 -13.65
C GLU A 95 1.83 3.80 -14.59
N ALA A 96 0.68 3.57 -13.98
CA ALA A 96 -0.59 3.33 -14.64
C ALA A 96 -1.57 4.49 -14.33
N PRO A 97 -2.59 4.73 -15.17
CA PRO A 97 -3.60 5.76 -14.89
C PRO A 97 -4.29 5.41 -13.57
N ASN A 98 -4.32 6.35 -12.60
CA ASN A 98 -4.75 6.18 -11.19
C ASN A 98 -3.67 5.76 -10.17
N THR A 99 -2.40 5.73 -10.57
CA THR A 99 -1.28 5.47 -9.66
C THR A 99 -0.24 6.58 -9.76
N LYS A 100 0.61 6.69 -8.73
CA LYS A 100 1.70 7.67 -8.64
C LYS A 100 2.95 6.97 -8.13
N GLY A 101 4.04 7.02 -8.90
CA GLY A 101 5.33 6.52 -8.48
C GLY A 101 6.01 7.44 -7.47
N LEU A 102 6.82 6.85 -6.60
CA LEU A 102 7.70 7.51 -5.64
C LEU A 102 9.11 6.94 -5.84
N PRO A 103 9.83 7.37 -6.89
CA PRO A 103 11.11 6.79 -7.30
C PRO A 103 12.21 6.95 -6.25
N GLU A 104 12.10 7.94 -5.36
CA GLU A 104 13.05 8.21 -4.28
C GLU A 104 13.14 7.05 -3.28
N CYS A 105 12.14 6.18 -3.26
CA CYS A 105 12.05 5.07 -2.33
C CYS A 105 11.44 3.80 -2.92
N SER A 106 11.55 3.62 -4.25
CA SER A 106 11.04 2.46 -4.98
C SER A 106 9.62 2.07 -4.57
N ALA A 107 8.74 3.08 -4.47
CA ALA A 107 7.37 2.92 -4.04
C ALA A 107 6.36 3.39 -5.10
N ILE A 108 5.12 2.94 -4.96
CA ILE A 108 3.97 3.36 -5.77
C ILE A 108 2.72 3.45 -4.89
N THR A 109 1.87 4.44 -5.15
CA THR A 109 0.64 4.71 -4.40
C THR A 109 -0.52 5.01 -5.36
N HIS A 110 -1.74 5.14 -4.85
CA HIS A 110 -2.88 5.58 -5.65
C HIS A 110 -2.77 7.05 -6.05
N ALA A 111 -3.47 7.45 -7.11
CA ALA A 111 -3.61 8.82 -7.58
C ALA A 111 -5.06 9.24 -7.82
N ASP A 112 -6.01 8.44 -7.31
CA ASP A 112 -7.41 8.82 -7.17
C ASP A 112 -8.03 8.17 -5.92
N ASN A 113 -9.15 8.70 -5.46
CA ASN A 113 -9.92 8.17 -4.34
C ASN A 113 -11.10 7.28 -4.78
N ARG A 114 -11.04 6.70 -5.99
CA ARG A 114 -12.10 5.81 -6.48
C ARG A 114 -12.03 4.47 -5.77
N ASP A 115 -13.20 3.86 -5.58
CA ASP A 115 -13.33 2.51 -5.04
C ASP A 115 -12.69 1.49 -5.99
N LYS A 116 -11.93 0.56 -5.41
CA LYS A 116 -11.18 -0.48 -6.11
C LYS A 116 -11.47 -1.82 -5.43
N LEU A 117 -11.75 -2.85 -6.22
CA LEU A 117 -11.76 -4.26 -5.78
C LEU A 117 -10.41 -4.92 -6.02
N GLN A 118 -9.62 -4.36 -6.96
CA GLN A 118 -8.32 -4.84 -7.35
C GLN A 118 -7.45 -3.68 -7.85
N ALA A 119 -6.16 -3.73 -7.54
CA ALA A 119 -5.13 -2.93 -8.17
C ALA A 119 -4.03 -3.86 -8.70
N THR A 120 -3.51 -3.57 -9.89
CA THR A 120 -2.39 -4.30 -10.48
C THR A 120 -1.36 -3.29 -10.94
N VAL A 121 -0.17 -3.38 -10.36
CA VAL A 121 0.97 -2.50 -10.67
C VAL A 121 2.16 -3.36 -11.06
N VAL A 122 3.02 -2.85 -11.94
CA VAL A 122 4.17 -3.60 -12.45
C VAL A 122 5.45 -2.98 -11.90
N TRP A 123 6.26 -3.81 -11.26
CA TRP A 123 7.60 -3.46 -10.81
C TRP A 123 8.64 -3.96 -11.82
N THR A 124 9.62 -3.12 -12.12
CA THR A 124 10.73 -3.42 -13.03
C THR A 124 12.05 -3.43 -12.25
N ALA A 125 12.74 -4.56 -12.29
CA ALA A 125 14.05 -4.74 -11.68
C ALA A 125 15.11 -3.84 -12.33
N PRO A 126 16.09 -3.32 -11.56
CA PRO A 126 17.16 -2.49 -12.12
C PRO A 126 18.07 -3.32 -13.04
N GLN A 127 18.53 -2.72 -14.13
CA GLN A 127 19.44 -3.36 -15.09
C GLN A 127 20.83 -3.67 -14.50
N GLY A 128 21.27 -2.92 -13.48
CA GLY A 128 22.60 -3.05 -12.88
C GLY A 128 22.70 -4.02 -11.69
N SER A 129 21.63 -4.74 -11.33
CA SER A 129 21.67 -5.71 -10.23
C SER A 129 21.85 -7.13 -10.77
N PRO A 130 22.70 -7.97 -10.17
CA PRO A 130 22.91 -9.36 -10.61
C PRO A 130 21.67 -10.26 -10.46
N GLY A 131 20.58 -9.74 -9.88
CA GLY A 131 19.39 -10.50 -9.52
C GLY A 131 19.35 -10.87 -8.04
N GLY A 132 18.23 -11.41 -7.59
CA GLY A 132 18.02 -11.75 -6.19
C GLY A 132 16.55 -11.95 -5.84
N GLN A 133 16.25 -11.87 -4.54
CA GLN A 133 14.88 -11.90 -4.04
C GLN A 133 14.40 -10.49 -3.72
N VAL A 134 13.13 -10.22 -4.04
CA VAL A 134 12.44 -8.96 -3.76
C VAL A 134 11.24 -9.23 -2.85
N ILE A 135 11.04 -8.35 -1.88
CA ILE A 135 9.84 -8.29 -1.06
C ILE A 135 9.05 -7.02 -1.38
N PHE A 136 7.72 -7.17 -1.45
CA PHE A 136 6.78 -6.07 -1.64
C PHE A 136 5.99 -5.87 -0.36
N THR A 137 6.18 -4.73 0.30
CA THR A 137 5.41 -4.36 1.49
C THR A 137 4.28 -3.44 1.09
N CYS A 138 3.06 -3.77 1.52
CA CYS A 138 1.85 -3.01 1.20
C CYS A 138 1.25 -2.40 2.46
N THR A 139 0.63 -1.23 2.33
CA THR A 139 -0.30 -0.74 3.35
C THR A 139 -1.46 0.05 2.74
N ASN A 140 -2.68 -0.13 3.27
CA ASN A 140 -3.90 0.59 2.88
C ASN A 140 -4.70 1.03 4.14
N GLU A 141 -5.89 1.62 3.94
CA GLU A 141 -6.87 1.84 5.03
C GLU A 141 -7.41 0.48 5.54
N GLY A 142 -6.67 -0.16 6.45
CA GLY A 142 -6.95 -1.50 6.97
C GLY A 142 -5.73 -2.41 7.08
N GLY A 143 -4.60 -2.01 6.47
CA GLY A 143 -3.46 -2.89 6.28
C GLY A 143 -3.61 -3.74 5.02
N CYS A 144 -2.50 -3.94 4.32
CA CYS A 144 -2.31 -5.13 3.51
C CYS A 144 -1.16 -5.94 4.14
#